data_AF-A0A735UGM4-F1
#
_entry.id   AF-A0A735UGM4-F1
#
_cell.length_a   1.000
_cell.length_b   1.000
_cell.length_c   1.000
_cell.angle_alpha   90.00
_cell.angle_beta   90.00
_cell.angle_gamma   90.00
#
_symmetry.space_group_name_H-M   'P 1'
#
loop_
_entity.id
_entity.type
_entity.pdbx_description
1 polymer ?
#
loop_
_entity_poly.entity_id
_entity_poly.type
_entity_poly.pdbx_seq_one_letter_code
_entity_poly.pdbx_strand_id
1 'polypeptide(L)'
;MFGFLKKKVQEETPDTFIVGGLLFLQPRKPDDMDPIINGLVGQVEKRLVSEIGIYQFFMEEIDAARQGNDTARMLEKYSGFYPIEYQYALSQSSEMDTENSAQSYLNNDVSPVLIAHFGMDIATQCRCDIVAIILNKHRVLIDQIREKVALANHNYFVTQGDFSSADKWIPVLNSLQGTS
;
A
#
# COMPACT_ATOMS: atom_id res chain seq x y z
N MET A 1 -56.68 9.90 35.53
CA MET A 1 -56.17 9.83 34.14
C MET A 1 -54.81 10.53 34.14
N PHE A 2 -53.72 9.85 33.79
CA PHE A 2 -52.41 10.38 33.32
C PHE A 2 -51.37 9.27 33.50
N GLY A 3 -51.33 8.34 32.55
CA GLY A 3 -50.22 7.40 32.40
C GLY A 3 -49.15 8.03 31.52
N PHE A 4 -48.02 8.43 32.11
CA PHE A 4 -46.84 8.84 31.36
C PHE A 4 -46.15 7.59 30.79
N LEU A 5 -46.41 7.30 29.52
CA LEU A 5 -45.59 6.38 28.73
C LEU A 5 -44.21 7.04 28.54
N LYS A 6 -43.22 6.60 29.32
CA LYS A 6 -41.81 6.86 29.02
C LYS A 6 -41.49 6.18 27.68
N LYS A 7 -41.40 6.97 26.61
CA LYS A 7 -40.76 6.56 25.36
C LYS A 7 -39.34 6.12 25.74
N LYS A 8 -39.05 4.81 25.68
CA LYS A 8 -37.66 4.35 25.62
C LYS A 8 -37.09 4.97 24.35
N VAL A 9 -36.18 5.93 24.50
CA VAL A 9 -35.28 6.32 23.42
C VAL A 9 -34.46 5.07 23.15
N GLN A 10 -34.75 4.41 22.04
CA GLN A 10 -33.95 3.30 21.55
C GLN A 10 -32.64 3.96 21.13
N GLU A 11 -31.58 3.79 21.92
CA GLU A 11 -30.24 4.17 21.49
C GLU A 11 -29.95 3.35 20.24
N GLU A 12 -29.99 4.00 19.07
CA GLU A 12 -29.55 3.39 17.82
C GLU A 12 -28.07 3.05 18.01
N THR A 13 -27.76 1.76 18.09
CA THR A 13 -26.38 1.29 18.04
C THR A 13 -25.74 1.85 16.77
N PRO A 14 -24.59 2.52 16.85
CA PRO A 14 -23.94 3.08 15.67
C PRO A 14 -23.71 1.99 14.63
N ASP A 15 -24.08 2.28 13.37
CA ASP A 15 -23.81 1.36 12.26
C ASP A 15 -22.29 1.22 12.11
N THR A 16 -21.79 -0.01 12.22
CA THR A 16 -20.36 -0.32 12.31
C THR A 16 -20.03 -1.50 11.42
N PHE A 17 -18.78 -1.55 10.96
CA PHE A 17 -18.27 -2.66 10.16
C PHE A 17 -16.82 -2.96 10.52
N ILE A 18 -16.38 -4.19 10.21
CA ILE A 18 -15.02 -4.65 10.49
C ILE A 18 -14.27 -4.78 9.16
N VAL A 19 -13.12 -4.13 9.06
CA VAL A 19 -12.19 -4.26 7.93
C VAL A 19 -10.77 -4.41 8.45
N GLY A 20 -10.00 -5.36 7.91
CA GLY A 20 -8.62 -5.57 8.33
C GLY A 20 -8.46 -5.87 9.83
N GLY A 21 -9.47 -6.50 10.45
CA GLY A 21 -9.50 -6.81 11.89
C GLY A 21 -9.79 -5.62 12.81
N LEU A 22 -10.20 -4.47 12.27
CA LEU A 22 -10.50 -3.25 13.03
C LEU A 22 -11.98 -2.88 12.88
N LEU A 23 -12.62 -2.48 13.98
CA LEU A 23 -14.01 -2.03 14.02
C LEU A 23 -14.10 -0.52 13.76
N PHE A 24 -14.89 -0.11 12.78
CA PHE A 24 -15.10 1.28 12.43
C PHE A 24 -16.59 1.63 12.36
N LEU A 25 -16.89 2.93 12.48
CA LEU A 25 -18.19 3.47 12.13
C LEU A 25 -18.37 3.43 10.60
N GLN A 26 -19.59 3.15 10.15
CA GLN A 26 -19.94 3.24 8.73
C GLN A 26 -19.75 4.70 8.26
N PRO A 27 -18.91 4.96 7.24
CA PRO A 27 -18.67 6.31 6.75
C PRO A 27 -19.93 6.87 6.09
N ARG A 28 -20.28 8.12 6.41
CA ARG A 28 -21.46 8.82 5.90
C ARG A 28 -21.11 9.89 4.88
N LYS A 29 -19.86 10.36 4.89
CA LYS A 29 -19.27 11.30 3.93
C LYS A 29 -17.82 10.91 3.63
N PRO A 30 -17.22 11.42 2.54
CA PRO A 30 -15.85 11.05 2.16
C PRO A 30 -14.81 11.19 3.27
N ASP A 31 -14.82 12.29 4.04
CA ASP A 31 -13.86 12.52 5.15
C ASP A 31 -13.93 11.45 6.26
N ASP A 32 -15.05 10.71 6.37
CA ASP A 32 -15.18 9.66 7.38
C ASP A 32 -14.32 8.43 7.04
N MET A 33 -13.73 8.39 5.84
CA MET A 33 -12.76 7.35 5.44
C MET A 33 -11.39 7.54 6.07
N ASP A 34 -11.00 8.76 6.46
CA ASP A 34 -9.64 9.04 6.95
C ASP A 34 -9.26 8.19 8.18
N PRO A 35 -10.11 8.02 9.21
CA PRO A 35 -9.78 7.18 10.36
C PRO A 35 -9.62 5.70 9.98
N ILE A 36 -10.38 5.25 8.97
CA ILE A 36 -10.35 3.88 8.46
C ILE A 36 -9.02 3.65 7.77
N ILE A 37 -8.66 4.51 6.81
CA ILE A 37 -7.39 4.47 6.07
C ILE A 37 -6.21 4.52 7.04
N ASN A 38 -6.20 5.46 8.00
CA ASN A 38 -5.12 5.59 8.97
C ASN A 38 -4.99 4.35 9.89
N GLY A 39 -6.10 3.74 10.29
CA GLY A 39 -6.08 2.49 11.04
C GLY A 39 -5.45 1.33 10.26
N LEU A 40 -5.81 1.23 8.97
CA LEU A 40 -5.28 0.21 8.06
C LEU A 40 -3.79 0.44 7.73
N VAL A 41 -3.37 1.70 7.54
CA VAL A 41 -1.95 2.08 7.42
C VAL A 41 -1.13 1.53 8.58
N GLY A 42 -1.59 1.74 9.82
CA GLY A 42 -0.89 1.24 11.00
C GLY A 42 -0.84 -0.30 11.09
N GLN A 43 -1.74 -1.02 10.41
CA GLN A 43 -1.70 -2.48 10.33
C GLN A 43 -0.74 -2.98 9.25
N VAL A 44 -0.69 -2.30 8.11
CA VAL A 44 0.29 -2.60 7.06
C VAL A 44 1.71 -2.36 7.58
N GLU A 45 1.98 -1.21 8.22
CA GLU A 45 3.30 -0.86 8.75
C GLU A 45 3.84 -1.91 9.74
N LYS A 46 2.98 -2.50 10.59
CA LYS A 46 3.39 -3.57 11.53
C LYS A 46 3.87 -4.85 10.85
N ARG A 47 3.52 -5.04 9.58
CA ARG A 47 3.87 -6.22 8.77
C ARG A 47 5.09 -5.96 7.88
N LEU A 48 5.52 -4.71 7.75
CA LEU A 48 6.71 -4.30 7.01
C LEU A 48 7.96 -4.39 7.90
N VAL A 49 8.42 -5.61 8.16
CA VAL A 49 9.43 -5.91 9.20
C VAL A 49 10.88 -5.93 8.70
N SER A 50 11.11 -6.15 7.41
CA SER A 50 12.44 -6.28 6.80
C SER A 50 12.63 -5.23 5.69
N GLU A 51 13.87 -4.79 5.46
CA GLU A 51 14.16 -3.86 4.36
C GLU A 51 13.74 -4.44 3.00
N ILE A 52 14.00 -5.73 2.77
CA ILE A 52 13.61 -6.39 1.52
C ILE A 52 12.09 -6.53 1.40
N GLY A 53 11.39 -6.83 2.48
CA GLY A 53 9.93 -6.91 2.50
C GLY A 53 9.27 -5.56 2.27
N ILE A 54 9.85 -4.48 2.81
CA ILE A 54 9.44 -3.09 2.51
C ILE A 54 9.57 -2.84 1.00
N TYR A 55 10.73 -3.15 0.41
CA TYR A 55 10.97 -2.94 -1.01
C TYR A 55 9.99 -3.75 -1.88
N GLN A 56 9.87 -5.05 -1.62
CA GLN A 56 8.98 -5.96 -2.35
C GLN A 56 7.51 -5.53 -2.28
N PHE A 57 7.04 -5.11 -1.10
CA PHE A 57 5.69 -4.57 -0.94
C PHE A 57 5.40 -3.42 -1.91
N PHE A 58 6.28 -2.42 -1.99
CA PHE A 58 6.08 -1.31 -2.92
C PHE A 58 6.19 -1.74 -4.38
N MET A 59 7.07 -2.69 -4.71
CA MET A 59 7.21 -3.16 -6.08
C MET A 59 5.94 -3.84 -6.57
N GLU A 60 5.36 -4.71 -5.75
CA GLU A 60 4.11 -5.39 -6.07
C GLU A 60 2.93 -4.43 -6.14
N GLU A 61 2.81 -3.48 -5.20
CA GLU A 61 1.72 -2.49 -5.24
C GLU A 61 1.82 -1.58 -6.47
N ILE A 62 3.02 -1.20 -6.89
CA ILE A 62 3.23 -0.36 -8.08
C ILE A 62 3.01 -1.17 -9.37
N ASP A 63 3.46 -2.43 -9.43
CA ASP A 63 3.20 -3.31 -10.58
C ASP A 63 1.71 -3.65 -10.71
N ALA A 64 1.00 -3.82 -9.58
CA ALA A 64 -0.46 -3.94 -9.56
C ALA A 64 -1.12 -2.65 -10.06
N ALA A 65 -0.66 -1.50 -9.54
CA ALA A 65 -1.22 -0.20 -9.85
C ALA A 65 -1.10 0.17 -11.34
N ARG A 66 0.02 -0.17 -11.98
CA ARG A 66 0.22 0.06 -13.43
C ARG A 66 -0.80 -0.69 -14.30
N GLN A 67 -1.31 -1.82 -13.82
CA GLN A 67 -2.27 -2.66 -14.52
C GLN A 67 -3.73 -2.28 -14.21
N GLY A 68 -3.94 -1.42 -13.21
CA GLY A 68 -5.25 -1.02 -12.72
C GLY A 68 -5.95 0.10 -13.51
N ASN A 69 -6.98 0.65 -12.87
CA ASN A 69 -7.75 1.80 -13.35
C ASN A 69 -6.96 3.11 -13.24
N ASP A 70 -7.56 4.23 -13.67
CA ASP A 70 -6.88 5.53 -13.69
C ASP A 70 -6.39 5.97 -12.31
N THR A 71 -7.19 5.73 -11.25
CA THR A 71 -6.78 5.99 -9.86
C THR A 71 -5.51 5.22 -9.49
N ALA A 72 -5.47 3.93 -9.79
CA ALA A 72 -4.31 3.09 -9.51
C ALA A 72 -3.09 3.57 -10.31
N ARG A 73 -3.24 3.91 -11.59
CA ARG A 73 -2.13 4.42 -12.41
C ARG A 73 -1.58 5.76 -11.91
N MET A 74 -2.36 6.54 -11.17
CA MET A 74 -1.84 7.74 -10.52
C MET A 74 -0.86 7.38 -9.40
N LEU A 75 -1.09 6.30 -8.64
CA LEU A 75 -0.12 5.81 -7.66
C LEU A 75 1.21 5.49 -8.35
N GLU A 76 1.20 4.73 -9.45
CA GLU A 76 2.41 4.40 -10.21
C GLU A 76 3.13 5.66 -10.68
N LYS A 77 2.41 6.56 -11.35
CA LYS A 77 2.96 7.81 -11.91
C LYS A 77 3.64 8.70 -10.88
N TYR A 78 3.09 8.79 -9.67
CA TYR A 78 3.61 9.66 -8.60
C TYR A 78 4.46 8.91 -7.56
N SER A 79 4.66 7.61 -7.73
CA SER A 79 5.45 6.79 -6.80
C SER A 79 6.94 7.19 -6.80
N GLY A 80 7.45 7.70 -7.92
CA GLY A 80 8.88 8.00 -8.10
C GLY A 80 9.76 6.76 -8.28
N PHE A 81 9.16 5.59 -8.51
CA PHE A 81 9.88 4.36 -8.87
C PHE A 81 10.02 4.24 -10.39
N TYR A 82 11.12 3.64 -10.82
CA TYR A 82 11.38 3.34 -12.22
C TYR A 82 10.86 1.95 -12.58
N PRO A 83 10.43 1.73 -13.84
CA PRO A 83 9.93 0.42 -14.27
C PRO A 83 10.87 -0.75 -13.99
N ILE A 84 12.20 -0.55 -14.02
CA ILE A 84 13.16 -1.62 -13.69
C ILE A 84 13.02 -2.14 -12.26
N GLU A 85 12.48 -1.33 -11.35
CA GLU A 85 12.31 -1.71 -9.95
C GLU A 85 11.10 -2.63 -9.78
N TYR A 86 9.96 -2.30 -10.41
CA TYR A 86 8.68 -2.93 -10.13
C TYR A 86 8.15 -3.84 -11.25
N GLN A 87 8.61 -3.70 -12.49
CA GLN A 87 8.00 -4.40 -13.62
C GLN A 87 8.12 -5.92 -13.44
N TYR A 88 6.98 -6.60 -13.47
CA TYR A 88 6.85 -8.05 -13.22
C TYR A 88 7.04 -8.48 -11.75
N ALA A 89 7.04 -7.56 -10.78
CA ALA A 89 7.18 -7.89 -9.37
C ALA A 89 6.12 -8.90 -8.89
N LEU A 90 4.87 -8.76 -9.35
CA LEU A 90 3.79 -9.70 -8.99
C LEU A 90 3.99 -11.13 -9.52
N SER A 91 4.92 -11.33 -10.46
CA SER A 91 5.24 -12.65 -11.02
C SER A 91 6.48 -13.29 -10.40
N GLN A 92 7.17 -12.57 -9.51
CA GLN A 92 8.35 -13.05 -8.81
C GLN A 92 7.97 -13.54 -7.42
N SER A 93 8.71 -14.52 -6.90
CA SER A 93 8.52 -14.95 -5.51
C SER A 93 8.98 -13.86 -4.55
N SER A 94 8.21 -13.65 -3.50
CA SER A 94 8.38 -12.53 -2.58
C SER A 94 8.09 -12.91 -1.13
N GLU A 95 8.66 -12.19 -0.16
CA GLU A 95 8.23 -12.30 1.25
C GLU A 95 6.75 -11.91 1.41
N MET A 96 6.21 -11.15 0.45
CA MET A 96 4.82 -10.74 0.40
C MET A 96 3.83 -11.85 0.03
N ASP A 97 4.30 -12.99 -0.46
CA ASP A 97 3.44 -14.15 -0.73
C ASP A 97 3.03 -14.92 0.53
N THR A 98 3.62 -14.58 1.68
CA THR A 98 3.38 -15.28 2.95
C THR A 98 2.04 -14.92 3.60
N GLU A 99 1.46 -15.87 4.34
CA GLU A 99 0.09 -15.80 4.88
C GLU A 99 -0.18 -14.58 5.78
N ASN A 100 0.87 -13.94 6.35
CA ASN A 100 0.76 -12.77 7.23
C ASN A 100 1.48 -11.52 6.72
N SER A 101 1.85 -11.49 5.44
CA SER A 101 2.51 -10.33 4.85
C SER A 101 1.59 -9.11 4.79
N ALA A 102 2.19 -7.93 4.55
CA ALA A 102 1.45 -6.72 4.24
C ALA A 102 0.50 -6.90 3.03
N GLN A 103 0.97 -7.62 2.01
CA GLN A 103 0.20 -7.87 0.79
C GLN A 103 -0.95 -8.85 1.02
N SER A 104 -0.72 -9.94 1.75
CA SER A 104 -1.77 -10.89 2.17
C SER A 104 -2.86 -10.16 2.96
N TYR A 105 -2.48 -9.30 3.90
CA TYR A 105 -3.42 -8.48 4.67
C TYR A 105 -4.29 -7.59 3.77
N LEU A 106 -3.69 -6.86 2.82
CA LEU A 106 -4.45 -6.02 1.90
C LEU A 106 -5.35 -6.83 0.96
N ASN A 107 -4.88 -7.98 0.47
CA ASN A 107 -5.60 -8.82 -0.48
C ASN A 107 -6.74 -9.62 0.15
N ASN A 108 -6.57 -10.08 1.38
CA ASN A 108 -7.48 -11.03 2.02
C ASN A 108 -8.40 -10.36 3.05
N ASP A 109 -7.88 -9.41 3.83
CA ASP A 109 -8.60 -8.85 4.99
C ASP A 109 -9.17 -7.45 4.74
N VAL A 110 -8.63 -6.72 3.76
CA VAL A 110 -8.98 -5.32 3.50
C VAL A 110 -9.78 -5.17 2.21
N SER A 111 -9.17 -5.48 1.06
CA SER A 111 -9.77 -5.19 -0.25
C SER A 111 -11.13 -5.85 -0.44
N PRO A 112 -11.34 -7.15 -0.12
CA PRO A 112 -12.64 -7.80 -0.31
C PRO A 112 -13.76 -7.13 0.49
N VAL A 113 -13.46 -6.69 1.72
CA VAL A 113 -14.42 -6.01 2.58
C VAL A 113 -14.75 -4.62 2.04
N LEU A 114 -13.74 -3.83 1.68
CA LEU A 114 -13.98 -2.50 1.11
C LEU A 114 -14.77 -2.57 -0.20
N ILE A 115 -14.48 -3.56 -1.06
CA ILE A 115 -15.23 -3.80 -2.30
C ILE A 115 -16.69 -4.15 -1.99
N ALA A 116 -16.93 -5.02 -1.00
CA ALA A 116 -18.29 -5.43 -0.63
C ALA A 116 -19.12 -4.28 -0.07
N HIS A 117 -18.52 -3.38 0.73
CA HIS A 117 -19.22 -2.27 1.38
C HIS A 117 -19.34 -1.02 0.50
N PHE A 118 -18.33 -0.72 -0.33
CA PHE A 118 -18.20 0.57 -1.00
C PHE A 118 -18.00 0.47 -2.53
N GLY A 119 -17.84 -0.74 -3.05
CA GLY A 119 -17.54 -0.98 -4.46
C GLY A 119 -16.05 -0.85 -4.82
N MET A 120 -15.73 -1.30 -6.03
CA MET A 120 -14.35 -1.44 -6.52
C MET A 120 -13.59 -0.11 -6.56
N ASP A 121 -14.22 0.97 -7.01
CA ASP A 121 -13.55 2.26 -7.20
C ASP A 121 -13.12 2.86 -5.86
N ILE A 122 -14.01 2.86 -4.86
CA ILE A 122 -13.69 3.36 -3.51
C ILE A 122 -12.64 2.46 -2.86
N ALA A 123 -12.76 1.14 -2.98
CA ALA A 123 -11.76 0.22 -2.44
C ALA A 123 -10.37 0.43 -3.06
N THR A 124 -10.31 0.67 -4.38
CA THR A 124 -9.06 0.97 -5.09
C THR A 124 -8.46 2.28 -4.60
N GLN A 125 -9.28 3.34 -4.46
CA GLN A 125 -8.83 4.62 -3.91
C GLN A 125 -8.25 4.45 -2.50
N CYS A 126 -8.96 3.74 -1.61
CA CYS A 126 -8.49 3.48 -0.25
C CYS A 126 -7.15 2.76 -0.22
N ARG A 127 -6.98 1.72 -1.06
CA ARG A 127 -5.71 1.00 -1.16
C ARG A 127 -4.58 1.89 -1.65
N CYS A 128 -4.83 2.70 -2.68
CA CYS A 128 -3.85 3.67 -3.17
C CYS A 128 -3.47 4.68 -2.08
N ASP A 129 -4.44 5.17 -1.31
CA ASP A 129 -4.19 6.13 -0.23
C ASP A 129 -3.37 5.49 0.90
N ILE A 130 -3.67 4.24 1.29
CA ILE A 130 -2.86 3.48 2.26
C ILE A 130 -1.40 3.40 1.80
N VAL A 131 -1.16 2.96 0.56
CA VAL A 131 0.20 2.82 0.02
C VAL A 131 0.91 4.17 -0.08
N ALA A 132 0.22 5.19 -0.59
CA ALA A 132 0.78 6.54 -0.74
C ALA A 132 1.14 7.17 0.62
N ILE A 133 0.30 6.99 1.64
CA ILE A 133 0.59 7.49 3.00
C ILE A 133 1.86 6.83 3.55
N ILE A 134 1.99 5.51 3.43
CA ILE A 134 3.17 4.79 3.92
C ILE A 134 4.42 5.21 3.14
N LEU A 135 4.32 5.28 1.81
CA LEU A 135 5.42 5.70 0.93
C LEU A 135 5.91 7.09 1.29
N ASN A 136 5.01 8.06 1.46
CA ASN A 136 5.37 9.44 1.77
C ASN A 136 5.92 9.59 3.19
N LYS A 137 5.31 8.91 4.17
CA LYS A 137 5.75 8.93 5.57
C LYS A 137 7.17 8.39 5.74
N HIS A 138 7.53 7.34 4.99
CA HIS A 138 8.83 6.65 5.11
C HIS A 138 9.74 6.87 3.91
N ARG A 139 9.52 7.95 3.15
CA ARG A 139 10.19 8.17 1.87
C ARG A 139 11.71 8.05 1.96
N VAL A 140 12.31 8.65 2.98
CA VAL A 140 13.77 8.61 3.20
C VAL A 140 14.28 7.18 3.40
N LEU A 141 13.61 6.39 4.25
CA LEU A 141 13.98 4.99 4.48
C LEU A 141 13.83 4.16 3.20
N ILE A 142 12.72 4.35 2.49
CA ILE A 142 12.45 3.62 1.25
C ILE A 142 13.49 3.96 0.19
N ASP A 143 13.84 5.24 0.02
CA ASP A 143 14.86 5.69 -0.93
C ASP A 143 16.25 5.13 -0.57
N GLN A 144 16.60 5.01 0.71
CA GLN A 144 17.82 4.33 1.16
C GLN A 144 17.83 2.83 0.81
N ILE A 145 16.69 2.14 0.96
CA ILE A 145 16.55 0.73 0.58
C ILE A 145 16.68 0.58 -0.95
N ARG A 146 16.01 1.45 -1.72
CA ARG A 146 16.10 1.48 -3.19
C ARG A 146 17.52 1.69 -3.67
N GLU A 147 18.29 2.58 -3.03
CA GLU A 147 19.69 2.80 -3.37
C GLU A 147 20.53 1.52 -3.17
N LYS A 148 20.38 0.84 -2.03
CA LYS A 148 21.06 -0.44 -1.75
C LYS A 148 20.74 -1.48 -2.81
N VAL A 149 19.45 -1.65 -3.16
CA VAL A 149 19.01 -2.62 -4.17
C VAL A 149 19.55 -2.26 -5.56
N ALA A 150 19.49 -1.00 -5.94
CA ALA A 150 19.99 -0.53 -7.23
C ALA A 150 21.51 -0.72 -7.36
N LEU A 151 22.28 -0.41 -6.32
CA LEU A 151 23.72 -0.64 -6.27
C LEU A 151 24.07 -2.13 -6.37
N ALA A 152 23.35 -2.98 -5.63
CA ALA A 152 23.58 -4.42 -5.65
C ALA A 152 23.34 -5.01 -7.04
N ASN A 153 22.23 -4.66 -7.69
CA ASN A 153 21.91 -5.13 -9.04
C ASN A 153 22.87 -4.59 -10.09
N HIS A 154 23.19 -3.29 -10.05
CA HIS A 154 24.19 -2.69 -10.94
C HIS A 154 25.54 -3.44 -10.85
N ASN A 155 26.05 -3.63 -9.64
CA ASN A 155 27.35 -4.28 -9.43
C ASN A 155 27.34 -5.76 -9.82
N TYR A 156 26.22 -6.45 -9.61
CA TYR A 156 26.04 -7.83 -10.07
C TYR A 156 26.24 -7.92 -11.59
N PHE A 157 25.54 -7.09 -12.36
CA PHE A 157 25.63 -7.10 -13.82
C PHE A 157 27.02 -6.67 -14.33
N VAL A 158 27.65 -5.66 -13.71
CA VAL A 158 29.04 -5.28 -14.00
C VAL A 158 30.00 -6.46 -13.81
N THR A 159 29.83 -7.22 -12.72
CA THR A 159 30.69 -8.39 -12.43
C THR A 159 30.50 -9.51 -13.46
N GLN A 160 29.30 -9.63 -14.05
CA GLN A 160 29.02 -10.57 -15.14
C GLN A 160 29.46 -10.05 -16.53
N GLY A 161 29.95 -8.82 -16.64
CA GLY A 161 30.27 -8.17 -17.92
C GLY A 161 29.03 -7.73 -18.73
N ASP A 162 27.84 -7.77 -18.14
CA ASP A 162 26.60 -7.30 -18.77
C ASP A 162 26.37 -5.81 -18.45
N PHE A 163 27.17 -4.96 -19.07
CA PHE A 163 27.08 -3.50 -18.87
C PHE A 163 25.73 -2.92 -19.32
N SER A 164 25.08 -3.53 -20.33
CA SER A 164 23.77 -3.04 -20.80
C SER A 164 22.68 -3.21 -19.75
N SER A 165 22.69 -4.31 -18.98
CA SER A 165 21.74 -4.48 -17.88
C SER A 165 22.14 -3.65 -16.65
N ALA A 166 23.44 -3.46 -16.40
CA ALA A 166 23.91 -2.57 -15.35
C ALA A 166 23.44 -1.12 -15.56
N ASP A 167 23.58 -0.59 -16.79
CA ASP A 167 23.24 0.79 -17.14
C ASP A 167 21.76 1.13 -16.90
N LYS A 168 20.87 0.15 -16.93
CA LYS A 168 19.43 0.37 -16.66
C LYS A 168 19.15 0.77 -15.20
N TRP A 169 20.07 0.52 -14.28
CA TRP A 169 19.95 0.92 -12.87
C TRP A 169 20.50 2.33 -12.60
N ILE A 170 21.27 2.91 -13.53
CA ILE A 170 21.84 4.26 -13.39
C ILE A 170 20.77 5.34 -13.17
N PRO A 171 19.62 5.35 -13.89
CA PRO A 171 18.57 6.34 -13.64
C PRO A 171 18.02 6.29 -12.20
N VAL A 172 17.86 5.08 -11.64
CA VAL A 172 17.43 4.90 -10.25
C VAL A 172 18.47 5.53 -9.32
N LEU A 173 19.74 5.15 -9.44
CA LEU A 173 20.83 5.66 -8.62
C LEU A 173 20.94 7.19 -8.69
N ASN A 174 20.88 7.77 -9.89
CA ASN A 174 20.96 9.20 -10.08
C ASN A 174 19.76 9.93 -9.46
N SER A 175 18.57 9.34 -9.47
CA SER A 175 17.37 9.94 -8.87
C SER A 175 17.43 10.02 -7.34
N LEU A 176 18.28 9.21 -6.71
CA LEU A 176 18.45 9.11 -5.27
C LEU A 176 19.66 9.92 -4.76
N GLN A 177 20.48 10.47 -5.65
CA GLN A 177 21.60 11.36 -5.28
C GLN A 177 21.04 12.73 -4.85
N GLY A 178 21.06 13.00 -3.54
CA GLY A 178 20.62 14.26 -2.94
C GLY A 178 19.42 14.15 -1.98
N THR A 179 18.97 12.94 -1.67
CA THR A 179 17.90 12.69 -0.69
C THR A 179 18.42 12.33 0.72
N SER A 180 19.70 12.58 1.00
CA SER A 180 20.38 12.32 2.28
C SER A 180 20.34 13.48 3.28
#